data_AF-A0A7W5B5G0-F1
#
_entry.id   AF-A0A7W5B5G0-F1
#
_cell.length_a   1.000
_cell.length_b   1.000
_cell.length_c   1.000
_cell.angle_alpha   90.00
_cell.angle_beta   90.00
_cell.angle_gamma   90.00
#
_symmetry.space_group_name_H-M   'P 1'
#
loop_
_entity.id
_entity.type
_entity.pdbx_description
1 polymer ?
#
loop_
_entity_poly.entity_id
_entity_poly.type
_entity_poly.pdbx_seq_one_letter_code
_entity_poly.pdbx_strand_id
1 'polypeptide(L)'
;MNKYRALLVTDTRQIMTDPMLMASLFGPLLLLAIARFFFPLLSDWFERQYQFVLTEYTDFFAAFLLLFIPLLPGSMVGLLMLDERDENMIAYYAVTPLSRVGYFRYRLFLPCLLTLLLSSAFILYSGITHLQIESLYIVALLVLEAPMIALFLVSFASNKVEGLAMTKASGLLFAGPIVAFFVPEPWTYAGAWIPTFWTTQSYLAGIAENSWHAFGWFIGGGIFQTAIIGRLLRSYLKRSD
;
A
#
# COMPACT_ATOMS: atom_id res chain seq x y z
N MET A 1 -33.46 -14.76 -4.28
CA MET A 1 -32.94 -13.48 -3.74
C MET A 1 -32.48 -13.53 -2.28
N ASN A 2 -32.97 -14.42 -1.41
CA ASN A 2 -32.58 -14.44 0.02
C ASN A 2 -31.22 -15.09 0.36
N LYS A 3 -30.67 -15.98 -0.49
CA LYS A 3 -29.36 -16.60 -0.24
C LYS A 3 -28.18 -15.61 -0.33
N TYR A 4 -28.24 -14.64 -1.23
CA TYR A 4 -27.19 -13.61 -1.38
C TYR A 4 -27.22 -12.59 -0.23
N ARG A 5 -28.39 -12.26 0.32
CA ARG A 5 -28.51 -11.39 1.51
C ARG A 5 -27.95 -12.06 2.76
N ALA A 6 -28.17 -13.35 2.95
CA ALA A 6 -27.63 -14.09 4.09
C ALA A 6 -26.10 -14.17 4.04
N LEU A 7 -25.52 -14.42 2.85
CA LEU A 7 -24.07 -14.37 2.63
C LEU A 7 -23.50 -12.97 2.90
N LEU A 8 -24.10 -11.92 2.34
CA LEU A 8 -23.65 -10.54 2.56
C LEU A 8 -23.75 -10.07 4.03
N VAL A 9 -24.77 -10.50 4.78
CA VAL A 9 -24.90 -10.18 6.21
C VAL A 9 -23.88 -10.96 7.04
N THR A 10 -23.54 -12.19 6.63
CA THR A 10 -22.53 -12.99 7.32
C THR A 10 -21.13 -12.44 7.05
N ASP A 11 -20.83 -12.08 5.81
CA ASP A 11 -19.55 -11.47 5.41
C ASP A 11 -19.36 -10.08 6.03
N THR A 12 -20.39 -9.22 6.07
CA THR A 12 -20.28 -7.89 6.71
C THR A 12 -20.09 -8.01 8.22
N ARG A 13 -20.77 -8.97 8.87
CA ARG A 13 -20.55 -9.24 10.30
C ARG A 13 -19.15 -9.78 10.55
N GLN A 14 -18.63 -10.65 9.67
CA GLN A 14 -17.29 -11.21 9.76
C GLN A 14 -16.21 -10.12 9.54
N ILE A 15 -16.40 -9.22 8.57
CA ILE A 15 -15.55 -8.03 8.34
C ILE A 15 -15.52 -7.11 9.56
N MET A 16 -16.67 -6.94 10.24
CA MET A 16 -16.79 -6.09 11.43
C MET A 16 -16.23 -6.73 12.71
N THR A 17 -16.01 -8.04 12.74
CA THR A 17 -15.42 -8.74 13.89
C THR A 17 -13.95 -9.08 13.71
N ASP A 18 -13.41 -9.04 12.49
CA ASP A 18 -11.99 -9.28 12.23
C ASP A 18 -11.19 -7.97 12.43
N PRO A 19 -10.38 -7.88 13.51
CA PRO A 19 -9.62 -6.67 13.82
C PRO A 19 -8.67 -6.27 12.69
N MET A 20 -8.18 -7.23 11.90
CA MET A 20 -7.26 -6.96 10.81
C MET A 20 -7.98 -6.34 9.61
N LEU A 21 -9.17 -6.86 9.26
CA LEU A 21 -10.02 -6.24 8.23
C LEU A 21 -10.43 -4.82 8.63
N MET A 22 -10.83 -4.63 9.89
CA MET A 22 -11.14 -3.29 10.41
C MET A 22 -9.94 -2.35 10.30
N ALA A 23 -8.74 -2.78 10.71
CA ALA A 23 -7.54 -1.96 10.60
C ALA A 23 -7.21 -1.58 9.14
N SER A 24 -7.40 -2.51 8.20
CA SER A 24 -7.16 -2.27 6.77
C SER A 24 -8.12 -1.25 6.14
N LEU A 25 -9.36 -1.17 6.65
CA LEU A 25 -10.39 -0.26 6.14
C LEU A 25 -10.35 1.10 6.85
N PHE A 26 -10.35 1.09 8.19
CA PHE A 26 -10.41 2.31 8.99
C PHE A 26 -9.06 3.02 9.06
N GLY A 27 -7.94 2.33 8.92
CA GLY A 27 -6.62 2.95 8.97
C GLY A 27 -6.41 3.98 7.85
N PRO A 28 -6.61 3.65 6.56
CA PRO A 28 -6.51 4.63 5.48
C PRO A 28 -7.55 5.76 5.58
N LEU A 29 -8.75 5.48 6.09
CA LEU A 29 -9.75 6.52 6.35
C LEU A 29 -9.30 7.47 7.47
N LEU A 30 -8.62 6.95 8.49
CA LEU A 30 -8.01 7.76 9.55
C LEU A 30 -6.87 8.60 8.99
N LEU A 31 -6.04 8.07 8.09
CA LEU A 31 -5.01 8.86 7.39
C LEU A 31 -5.64 9.99 6.56
N LEU A 32 -6.75 9.72 5.87
CA LEU A 32 -7.51 10.73 5.15
C LEU A 32 -8.04 11.82 6.10
N ALA A 33 -8.59 11.44 7.26
CA ALA A 33 -9.05 12.39 8.26
C ALA A 33 -7.89 13.23 8.84
N ILE A 34 -6.73 12.61 9.10
CA ILE A 34 -5.51 13.33 9.50
C ILE A 34 -5.11 14.33 8.42
N ALA A 35 -5.03 13.90 7.16
CA ALA A 35 -4.68 14.77 6.05
C ALA A 35 -5.65 15.94 5.90
N ARG A 36 -6.96 15.69 6.04
CA ARG A 36 -8.00 16.70 5.81
C ARG A 36 -8.16 17.69 6.95
N PHE A 37 -8.10 17.23 8.19
CA PHE A 37 -8.43 18.06 9.36
C PHE A 37 -7.20 18.42 10.19
N PHE A 38 -6.28 17.47 10.38
CA PHE A 38 -5.13 17.69 11.25
C PHE A 38 -4.03 18.48 10.55
N PHE A 39 -3.76 18.22 9.27
CA PHE A 39 -2.70 18.90 8.53
C PHE A 39 -2.91 20.43 8.45
N PRO A 40 -4.09 20.97 8.08
CA PRO A 40 -4.30 22.43 8.06
C PRO A 40 -4.19 23.06 9.45
N LEU A 41 -4.75 22.40 10.47
CA LEU A 41 -4.68 22.86 11.86
C LEU A 41 -3.23 22.93 12.35
N LEU A 42 -2.43 21.91 12.01
CA LEU A 42 -1.02 21.84 12.37
C LEU A 42 -0.21 22.91 11.63
N SER A 43 -0.49 23.12 10.34
CA SER A 43 0.15 24.16 9.54
C SER A 43 -0.06 25.56 10.13
N ASP A 44 -1.31 25.91 10.43
CA ASP A 44 -1.66 27.21 11.03
C ASP A 44 -0.99 27.41 12.40
N TRP A 45 -0.90 26.35 13.20
CA TRP A 45 -0.26 26.40 14.51
C TRP A 45 1.26 26.59 14.41
N PHE A 46 1.92 25.86 13.51
CA PHE A 46 3.36 25.98 13.27
C PHE A 46 3.75 27.35 12.75
N GLU A 47 2.98 27.90 11.82
CA GLU A 47 3.23 29.22 11.24
C GLU A 47 3.13 30.31 12.32
N ARG A 48 2.09 30.26 13.16
CA ARG A 48 1.90 31.24 14.25
C ARG A 48 3.00 31.15 15.31
N GLN A 49 3.38 29.95 15.73
CA GLN A 49 4.27 29.75 16.86
C GLN A 49 5.75 29.83 16.49
N TYR A 50 6.13 29.33 15.30
CA TYR A 50 7.52 29.15 14.89
C TYR A 50 7.89 29.90 13.61
N GLN A 51 6.94 30.60 12.97
CA GLN A 51 7.14 31.22 11.65
C GLN A 51 7.61 30.19 10.59
N PHE A 52 7.26 28.92 10.80
CA PHE A 52 7.62 27.82 9.91
C PHE A 52 6.45 27.49 9.00
N VAL A 53 6.66 27.59 7.69
CA VAL A 53 5.64 27.40 6.66
C VAL A 53 5.53 25.91 6.31
N LEU A 54 4.70 25.19 7.06
CA LEU A 54 4.52 23.74 6.89
C LEU A 54 3.96 23.37 5.50
N THR A 55 3.27 24.31 4.84
CA THR A 55 2.65 24.12 3.53
C THR A 55 3.65 23.88 2.40
N GLU A 56 4.92 24.28 2.56
CA GLU A 56 6.00 23.95 1.59
C GLU A 56 6.28 22.44 1.52
N TYR A 57 5.91 21.68 2.57
CA TYR A 57 6.13 20.24 2.65
C TYR A 57 4.86 19.42 2.39
N THR A 58 3.77 20.05 1.94
CA THR A 58 2.47 19.40 1.72
C THR A 58 2.60 18.18 0.81
N ASP A 59 3.36 18.30 -0.28
CA ASP A 59 3.56 17.22 -1.25
C ASP A 59 4.32 16.03 -0.66
N PHE A 60 5.34 16.32 0.17
CA PHE A 60 6.04 15.27 0.90
C PHE A 60 5.09 14.52 1.84
N PHE A 61 4.27 15.24 2.63
CA PHE A 61 3.31 14.62 3.54
C PHE A 61 2.25 13.82 2.80
N ALA A 62 1.73 14.35 1.69
CA ALA A 62 0.76 13.66 0.85
C ALA A 62 1.32 12.36 0.27
N ALA A 63 2.51 12.41 -0.33
CA ALA A 63 3.20 11.23 -0.85
C ALA A 63 3.48 10.20 0.25
N PHE A 64 3.94 10.66 1.42
CA PHE A 64 4.24 9.80 2.55
C PHE A 64 2.98 9.09 3.06
N LEU A 65 1.87 9.82 3.28
CA LEU A 65 0.60 9.25 3.74
C LEU A 65 -0.04 8.30 2.72
N LEU A 66 0.05 8.62 1.42
CA LEU A 66 -0.46 7.77 0.34
C LEU A 66 0.15 6.37 0.37
N LEU A 67 1.44 6.25 0.65
CA LEU A 67 2.10 4.95 0.71
C LEU A 67 1.59 4.08 1.87
N PHE A 68 1.16 4.67 3.00
CA PHE A 68 0.63 3.86 4.12
C PHE A 68 -0.67 3.15 3.74
N ILE A 69 -1.37 3.62 2.70
CA ILE A 69 -2.61 3.02 2.24
C ILE A 69 -2.41 1.57 1.81
N PRO A 70 -1.53 1.20 0.86
CA PRO A 70 -1.28 -0.21 0.51
C PRO A 70 -0.68 -1.04 1.65
N LEU A 71 0.04 -0.42 2.60
CA LEU A 71 0.63 -1.13 3.75
C LEU A 71 -0.41 -1.88 4.56
N LEU A 72 -1.56 -1.25 4.82
CA LEU A 72 -2.55 -1.81 5.74
C LEU A 72 -3.31 -3.00 5.12
N PRO A 73 -3.93 -2.91 3.92
CA PRO A 73 -4.52 -4.06 3.25
C PRO A 73 -3.49 -5.13 2.87
N GLY A 74 -2.29 -4.73 2.42
CA GLY A 74 -1.23 -5.66 2.06
C GLY A 74 -0.75 -6.48 3.27
N SER A 75 -0.48 -5.82 4.40
CA SER A 75 -0.07 -6.51 5.63
C SER A 75 -1.19 -7.36 6.23
N MET A 76 -2.43 -6.89 6.19
CA MET A 76 -3.60 -7.65 6.62
C MET A 76 -3.68 -8.99 5.88
N VAL A 77 -3.61 -8.98 4.54
CA VAL A 77 -3.67 -10.23 3.77
C VAL A 77 -2.44 -11.09 3.97
N GLY A 78 -1.24 -10.49 4.04
CA GLY A 78 -0.01 -11.25 4.29
C GLY A 78 -0.05 -11.97 5.64
N LEU A 79 -0.46 -11.29 6.71
CA LEU A 79 -0.60 -11.87 8.05
C LEU A 79 -1.71 -12.93 8.12
N LEU A 80 -2.82 -12.74 7.39
CA LEU A 80 -3.89 -13.72 7.31
C LEU A 80 -3.42 -15.00 6.61
N MET A 81 -2.66 -14.86 5.51
CA MET A 81 -2.06 -16.01 4.82
C MET A 81 -1.00 -16.73 5.68
N LEU A 82 -0.32 -16.01 6.58
CA LEU A 82 0.59 -16.61 7.55
C LEU A 82 -0.18 -17.39 8.62
N ASP A 83 -1.30 -16.87 9.11
CA ASP A 83 -2.20 -17.56 10.06
C ASP A 83 -2.69 -18.89 9.48
N GLU A 84 -3.16 -18.88 8.22
CA GLU A 84 -3.61 -20.08 7.52
C GLU A 84 -2.49 -21.10 7.31
N ARG A 85 -1.24 -20.63 7.16
CA ARG A 85 -0.08 -21.52 7.09
C ARG A 85 0.22 -22.14 8.44
N ASP A 86 0.19 -21.35 9.52
CA ASP A 86 0.47 -21.79 10.87
C ASP A 86 -0.56 -22.84 11.36
N GLU A 87 -1.81 -22.72 10.92
CA GLU A 87 -2.88 -23.68 11.20
C GLU A 87 -2.83 -24.97 10.35
N ASN A 88 -1.78 -25.19 9.54
CA ASN A 88 -1.65 -26.29 8.57
C ASN A 88 -2.81 -26.38 7.55
N MET A 89 -3.56 -25.30 7.32
CA MET A 89 -4.68 -25.27 6.38
C MET A 89 -4.24 -25.34 4.92
N ILE A 90 -2.94 -25.11 4.62
CA ILE A 90 -2.40 -25.27 3.25
C ILE A 90 -2.58 -26.69 2.71
N ALA A 91 -2.47 -27.71 3.58
CA ALA A 91 -2.71 -29.10 3.20
C ALA A 91 -4.18 -29.36 2.82
N TYR A 92 -5.12 -28.64 3.43
CA TYR A 92 -6.56 -28.70 3.12
C TYR A 92 -6.91 -27.95 1.82
N TYR A 93 -6.14 -26.94 1.42
CA TYR A 93 -6.35 -26.28 0.13
C TYR A 93 -5.81 -27.09 -1.05
N ALA A 94 -4.80 -27.95 -0.85
CA ALA A 94 -4.25 -28.84 -1.88
C ALA A 94 -5.27 -29.86 -2.42
N VAL A 95 -6.33 -30.16 -1.65
CA VAL A 95 -7.45 -31.04 -2.05
C VAL A 95 -8.65 -30.28 -2.64
N THR A 96 -8.59 -28.94 -2.71
CA THR A 96 -9.62 -28.13 -3.40
C THR A 96 -9.30 -27.95 -4.88
N PRO A 97 -10.31 -27.82 -5.77
CA PRO A 97 -10.09 -27.67 -7.22
C PRO A 97 -9.46 -26.32 -7.62
N LEU A 98 -9.20 -25.42 -6.68
CA LEU A 98 -8.43 -24.21 -6.91
C LEU A 98 -6.93 -24.58 -6.91
N SER A 99 -6.25 -24.42 -8.05
CA SER A 99 -4.79 -24.47 -8.07
C SER A 99 -4.21 -23.49 -7.05
N ARG A 100 -3.00 -23.76 -6.51
CA ARG A 100 -2.33 -22.86 -5.55
C ARG A 100 -2.25 -21.41 -6.05
N VAL A 101 -2.20 -21.22 -7.37
CA VAL A 101 -2.22 -19.92 -8.06
C VAL A 101 -3.61 -19.28 -8.05
N GLY A 102 -4.68 -20.06 -8.17
CA GLY A 102 -6.07 -19.58 -8.09
C GLY A 102 -6.44 -19.05 -6.71
N TYR A 103 -6.02 -19.76 -5.66
CA TYR A 103 -6.14 -19.31 -4.27
C TYR A 103 -5.48 -17.94 -4.06
N PHE A 104 -4.25 -17.82 -4.57
CA PHE A 104 -3.45 -16.61 -4.44
C PHE A 104 -4.08 -15.40 -5.14
N ARG A 105 -4.56 -15.58 -6.39
CA ARG A 105 -5.26 -14.50 -7.12
C ARG A 105 -6.51 -14.02 -6.37
N TYR A 106 -7.24 -14.94 -5.75
CA TYR A 106 -8.40 -14.59 -4.95
C TYR A 106 -8.01 -13.78 -3.70
N ARG A 107 -7.00 -14.22 -2.94
CA ARG A 107 -6.53 -13.50 -1.74
C ARG A 107 -5.94 -12.13 -2.05
N LEU A 108 -5.24 -11.98 -3.17
CA LEU A 108 -4.67 -10.70 -3.59
C LEU A 108 -5.68 -9.72 -4.20
N PHE A 109 -6.86 -10.19 -4.64
CA PHE A 109 -7.85 -9.30 -5.22
C PHE A 109 -8.37 -8.27 -4.22
N LEU A 110 -8.69 -8.71 -3.00
CA LEU A 110 -9.20 -7.84 -1.93
C LEU A 110 -8.26 -6.67 -1.56
N PRO A 111 -6.96 -6.87 -1.28
CA PRO A 111 -6.06 -5.78 -0.89
C PRO A 111 -5.79 -4.83 -2.06
N CYS A 112 -5.77 -5.32 -3.30
CA CYS A 112 -5.72 -4.47 -4.49
C CYS A 112 -6.96 -3.57 -4.60
N LEU A 113 -8.16 -4.14 -4.42
CA LEU A 113 -9.42 -3.40 -4.49
C LEU A 113 -9.53 -2.36 -3.38
N LEU A 114 -9.21 -2.72 -2.14
CA LEU A 114 -9.20 -1.79 -1.00
C LEU A 114 -8.21 -0.66 -1.23
N THR A 115 -7.00 -0.98 -1.68
CA THR A 115 -5.97 0.04 -1.98
C THR A 115 -6.43 0.97 -3.08
N LEU A 116 -7.03 0.45 -4.16
CA LEU A 116 -7.56 1.26 -5.25
C LEU A 116 -8.62 2.25 -4.75
N LEU A 117 -9.60 1.77 -3.99
CA LEU A 117 -10.70 2.61 -3.49
C LEU A 117 -10.21 3.64 -2.47
N LEU A 118 -9.37 3.22 -1.51
CA LEU A 118 -8.92 4.07 -0.42
C LEU A 118 -7.89 5.10 -0.88
N SER A 119 -6.98 4.75 -1.80
CA SER A 119 -6.05 5.72 -2.39
C SER A 119 -6.77 6.73 -3.27
N SER A 120 -7.75 6.29 -4.07
CA SER A 120 -8.59 7.21 -4.85
C SER A 120 -9.38 8.15 -3.93
N ALA A 121 -9.97 7.64 -2.85
CA ALA A 121 -10.66 8.47 -1.86
C ALA A 121 -9.70 9.47 -1.19
N PHE A 122 -8.47 9.05 -0.86
CA PHE A 122 -7.47 9.95 -0.30
C PHE A 122 -7.14 11.09 -1.26
N ILE A 123 -6.87 10.80 -2.54
CA ILE A 123 -6.57 11.83 -3.54
C ILE A 123 -7.75 12.80 -3.73
N LEU A 124 -8.98 12.29 -3.72
CA LEU A 124 -10.16 13.13 -3.94
C LEU A 124 -10.54 14.00 -2.73
N TYR A 125 -10.38 13.48 -1.51
CA TYR A 125 -10.97 14.09 -0.32
C TYR A 125 -9.97 14.60 0.71
N SER A 126 -8.67 14.26 0.60
CA SER A 126 -7.66 14.70 1.58
C SER A 126 -7.49 16.22 1.61
N GLY A 127 -7.67 16.91 0.49
CA GLY A 127 -7.46 18.36 0.39
C GLY A 127 -6.00 18.82 0.39
N ILE A 128 -5.05 17.89 0.54
CA ILE A 128 -3.60 18.13 0.47
C ILE A 128 -2.98 17.57 -0.83
N THR A 129 -3.83 17.08 -1.74
CA THR A 129 -3.41 16.52 -3.04
C THR A 129 -4.18 17.21 -4.15
N HIS A 130 -3.58 17.23 -5.35
CA HIS A 130 -4.20 17.75 -6.56
C HIS A 130 -4.67 16.59 -7.44
N LEU A 131 -5.91 16.69 -7.93
CA LEU A 131 -6.47 15.73 -8.87
C LEU A 131 -5.98 16.04 -10.29
N GLN A 132 -5.22 15.12 -10.87
CA GLN A 132 -4.64 15.25 -12.21
C GLN A 132 -4.60 13.89 -12.92
N ILE A 133 -4.23 13.86 -14.20
CA ILE A 133 -4.19 12.61 -14.97
C ILE A 133 -3.16 11.65 -14.37
N GLU A 134 -2.05 12.19 -13.88
CA GLU A 134 -0.96 11.48 -13.23
C GLU A 134 -1.39 10.81 -11.92
N SER A 135 -2.50 11.25 -11.29
CA SER A 135 -3.12 10.57 -10.16
C SER A 135 -3.45 9.11 -10.47
N LEU A 136 -3.77 8.79 -11.74
CA LEU A 136 -4.01 7.41 -12.17
C LEU A 136 -2.73 6.55 -12.12
N TYR A 137 -1.58 7.13 -12.46
CA TYR A 137 -0.28 6.45 -12.41
C TYR A 137 0.07 6.07 -10.98
N ILE A 138 -0.12 7.02 -10.07
CA ILE A 138 0.14 6.85 -8.64
C ILE A 138 -0.75 5.75 -8.06
N VAL A 139 -2.06 5.81 -8.32
CA VAL A 139 -3.01 4.77 -7.85
C VAL A 139 -2.62 3.40 -8.39
N ALA A 140 -2.25 3.30 -9.67
CA ALA A 140 -1.83 2.03 -10.25
C ALA A 140 -0.58 1.44 -9.58
N LEU A 141 0.42 2.26 -9.24
CA LEU A 141 1.60 1.82 -8.50
C LEU A 141 1.25 1.41 -7.05
N LEU A 142 0.45 2.21 -6.34
CA LEU A 142 0.00 1.85 -4.99
C LEU A 142 -0.74 0.50 -4.96
N VAL A 143 -1.59 0.25 -5.96
CA VAL A 143 -2.30 -1.03 -6.10
C VAL A 143 -1.36 -2.21 -6.27
N LEU A 144 -0.19 -2.03 -6.90
CA LEU A 144 0.86 -3.05 -7.00
C LEU A 144 1.68 -3.19 -5.71
N GLU A 145 1.79 -2.13 -4.91
CA GLU A 145 2.50 -2.21 -3.62
C GLU A 145 1.78 -3.11 -2.61
N ALA A 146 0.44 -3.09 -2.57
CA ALA A 146 -0.33 -3.93 -1.66
C ALA A 146 -0.03 -5.45 -1.79
N PRO A 147 -0.12 -6.08 -2.98
CA PRO A 147 0.24 -7.48 -3.15
C PRO A 147 1.73 -7.74 -2.99
N MET A 148 2.60 -6.76 -3.30
CA MET A 148 4.04 -6.86 -3.03
C MET A 148 4.32 -6.97 -1.52
N ILE A 149 3.64 -6.18 -0.69
CA ILE A 149 3.75 -6.23 0.78
C ILE A 149 3.23 -7.57 1.31
N ALA A 150 2.06 -8.03 0.85
CA ALA A 150 1.50 -9.33 1.25
C ALA A 150 2.48 -10.47 0.92
N LEU A 151 3.00 -10.48 -0.31
CA LEU A 151 3.96 -11.47 -0.76
C LEU A 151 5.28 -11.42 -0.01
N PHE A 152 5.76 -10.23 0.32
CA PHE A 152 6.97 -10.06 1.12
C PHE A 152 6.82 -10.76 2.47
N LEU A 153 5.74 -10.49 3.20
CA LEU A 153 5.49 -11.12 4.49
C LEU A 153 5.42 -12.65 4.38
N VAL A 154 4.63 -13.17 3.45
CA VAL A 154 4.43 -14.62 3.32
C VAL A 154 5.69 -15.34 2.82
N SER A 155 6.49 -14.67 1.98
CA SER A 155 7.73 -15.26 1.44
C SER A 155 8.84 -15.36 2.47
N PHE A 156 8.94 -14.39 3.39
CA PHE A 156 10.07 -14.29 4.30
C PHE A 156 9.73 -14.74 5.73
N ALA A 157 8.56 -14.39 6.27
CA ALA A 157 8.17 -14.81 7.61
C ALA A 157 7.84 -16.30 7.67
N SER A 158 8.11 -16.93 8.82
CA SER A 158 7.85 -18.35 9.11
C SER A 158 6.56 -18.57 9.89
N ASN A 159 6.07 -17.54 10.60
CA ASN A 159 4.78 -17.55 11.29
C ASN A 159 4.20 -16.13 11.40
N LYS A 160 2.97 -16.00 11.92
CA LYS A 160 2.28 -14.71 12.11
C LYS A 160 3.03 -13.74 13.01
N VAL A 161 3.73 -14.23 14.05
CA VAL A 161 4.51 -13.38 14.97
C VAL A 161 5.70 -12.75 14.25
N GLU A 162 6.43 -13.54 13.46
CA GLU A 162 7.52 -13.04 12.60
C GLU A 162 6.97 -12.09 11.53
N GLY A 163 5.80 -12.40 10.96
CA GLY A 163 5.11 -11.51 10.03
C GLY A 163 4.79 -10.15 10.65
N LEU A 164 4.34 -10.11 11.90
CA LEU A 164 4.04 -8.86 12.60
C LEU A 164 5.30 -8.03 12.84
N ALA A 165 6.42 -8.68 13.17
CA ALA A 165 7.71 -8.02 13.29
C ALA A 165 8.17 -7.45 11.92
N MET A 166 8.01 -8.22 10.84
CA MET A 166 8.35 -7.79 9.49
C MET A 166 7.48 -6.64 8.98
N THR A 167 6.19 -6.57 9.33
CA THR A 167 5.33 -5.41 9.00
C THR A 167 5.81 -4.11 9.67
N LYS A 168 6.41 -4.20 10.86
CA LYS A 168 7.03 -3.02 11.49
C LYS A 168 8.32 -2.64 10.78
N ALA A 169 9.14 -3.63 10.43
CA ALA A 169 10.38 -3.41 9.69
C ALA A 169 10.15 -2.92 8.25
N SER A 170 9.02 -3.28 7.62
CA SER A 170 8.66 -2.81 6.29
C SER A 170 8.35 -1.31 6.26
N GLY A 171 8.23 -0.65 7.41
CA GLY A 171 8.32 0.81 7.56
C GLY A 171 9.57 1.41 6.91
N LEU A 172 10.67 0.65 6.81
CA LEU A 172 11.88 1.07 6.09
C LEU A 172 11.68 1.19 4.58
N LEU A 173 10.71 0.47 4.01
CA LEU A 173 10.34 0.61 2.60
C LEU A 173 9.70 1.97 2.30
N PHE A 174 9.36 2.77 3.31
CA PHE A 174 8.80 4.13 3.19
C PHE A 174 9.89 5.22 3.20
N ALA A 175 11.16 4.84 3.08
CA ALA A 175 12.23 5.79 2.85
C ALA A 175 12.14 6.45 1.46
N GLY A 176 11.31 5.93 0.53
CA GLY A 176 11.14 6.45 -0.83
C GLY A 176 10.86 7.96 -0.89
N PRO A 177 9.81 8.49 -0.23
CA PRO A 177 9.53 9.92 -0.17
C PRO A 177 10.65 10.75 0.44
N ILE A 178 11.32 10.21 1.47
CA ILE A 178 12.42 10.91 2.14
C ILE A 178 13.56 11.11 1.14
N VAL A 179 13.93 10.05 0.42
CA VAL A 179 14.97 10.12 -0.61
C VAL A 179 14.54 11.00 -1.78
N ALA A 180 13.31 10.86 -2.27
CA ALA A 180 12.82 11.60 -3.42
C ALA A 180 12.71 13.11 -3.17
N PHE A 181 12.35 13.53 -1.95
CA PHE A 181 12.10 14.94 -1.63
C PHE A 181 13.33 15.66 -1.07
N PHE A 182 14.13 15.00 -0.22
CA PHE A 182 15.21 15.67 0.53
C PHE A 182 16.62 15.41 -0.01
N VAL A 183 16.83 14.36 -0.80
CA VAL A 183 18.17 14.04 -1.31
C VAL A 183 18.40 14.77 -2.63
N PRO A 184 19.47 15.57 -2.77
CA PRO A 184 19.75 16.31 -3.98
C PRO A 184 20.28 15.40 -5.09
N GLU A 185 20.10 15.83 -6.35
CA GLU A 185 20.72 15.17 -7.49
C GLU A 185 22.26 15.25 -7.41
N PRO A 186 22.99 14.22 -7.89
CA PRO A 186 22.50 12.97 -8.50
C PRO A 186 22.20 11.85 -7.49
N TRP A 187 22.37 12.10 -6.18
CA TRP A 187 22.26 11.07 -5.15
C TRP A 187 20.84 10.54 -4.98
N THR A 188 19.83 11.31 -5.37
CA THR A 188 18.41 10.93 -5.39
C THR A 188 18.18 9.59 -6.10
N TYR A 189 18.93 9.30 -7.18
CA TYR A 189 18.78 8.06 -7.95
C TYR A 189 19.21 6.80 -7.19
N ALA A 190 19.96 6.91 -6.10
CA ALA A 190 20.23 5.78 -5.21
C ALA A 190 18.94 5.20 -4.61
N GLY A 191 17.87 6.00 -4.53
CA GLY A 191 16.54 5.59 -4.10
C GLY A 191 15.83 4.63 -5.05
N ALA A 192 16.31 4.44 -6.29
CA ALA A 192 15.65 3.59 -7.29
C ALA A 192 15.52 2.10 -6.87
N TRP A 193 16.32 1.65 -5.89
CA TRP A 193 16.19 0.31 -5.30
C TRP A 193 14.96 0.14 -4.40
N ILE A 194 14.35 1.24 -3.97
CA ILE A 194 13.20 1.26 -3.07
C ILE A 194 11.93 1.32 -3.91
N PRO A 195 10.99 0.36 -3.82
CA PRO A 195 9.79 0.35 -4.66
C PRO A 195 8.93 1.62 -4.54
N THR A 196 8.83 2.17 -3.34
CA THR A 196 8.05 3.38 -3.04
C THR A 196 8.67 4.66 -3.61
N PHE A 197 9.98 4.66 -3.90
CA PHE A 197 10.66 5.79 -4.53
C PHE A 197 10.06 6.11 -5.90
N TRP A 198 9.75 5.08 -6.70
CA TRP A 198 9.14 5.25 -8.01
C TRP A 198 7.75 5.89 -7.93
N THR A 199 6.94 5.44 -6.96
CA THR A 199 5.62 6.00 -6.68
C THR A 199 5.73 7.49 -6.30
N THR A 200 6.69 7.85 -5.44
CA THR A 200 6.89 9.25 -5.06
C THR A 200 7.46 10.11 -6.19
N GLN A 201 8.42 9.62 -6.96
CA GLN A 201 8.96 10.36 -8.10
C GLN A 201 7.90 10.60 -9.18
N SER A 202 7.05 9.62 -9.45
CA SER A 202 5.90 9.79 -10.36
C SER A 202 4.93 10.86 -9.82
N TYR A 203 4.73 10.93 -8.50
CA TYR A 203 3.87 11.93 -7.87
C TYR A 203 4.46 13.34 -7.97
N LEU A 204 5.71 13.52 -7.55
CA LEU A 204 6.39 14.81 -7.58
C LEU A 204 6.56 15.34 -9.02
N ALA A 205 6.89 14.48 -9.97
CA ALA A 205 6.99 14.88 -11.38
C ALA A 205 5.63 15.30 -11.97
N GLY A 206 4.53 14.71 -11.51
CA GLY A 206 3.18 15.14 -11.90
C GLY A 206 2.84 16.52 -11.35
N ILE A 207 3.18 16.80 -10.08
CA ILE A 207 2.96 18.12 -9.47
C ILE A 207 3.82 19.20 -10.13
N ALA A 208 5.03 18.87 -10.55
CA ALA A 208 5.90 19.75 -11.32
C ALA A 208 5.43 19.97 -12.78
N GLU A 209 4.21 19.54 -13.13
CA GLU A 209 3.62 19.60 -14.48
C GLU A 209 4.48 18.95 -15.57
N ASN A 210 5.32 17.98 -15.19
CA ASN A 210 6.24 17.30 -16.09
C ASN A 210 5.73 15.89 -16.42
N SER A 211 4.65 15.84 -17.19
CA SER A 211 3.94 14.59 -17.52
C SER A 211 4.84 13.53 -18.19
N TRP A 212 5.85 13.95 -18.98
CA TRP A 212 6.80 13.02 -19.59
C TRP A 212 7.64 12.28 -18.55
N HIS A 213 8.18 13.01 -17.56
CA HIS A 213 8.96 12.40 -16.49
C HIS A 213 8.06 11.59 -15.54
N ALA A 214 6.86 12.07 -15.23
CA ALA A 214 5.88 11.33 -14.45
C ALA A 214 5.55 9.97 -15.10
N PHE A 215 5.32 9.96 -16.41
CA PHE A 215 5.09 8.73 -17.17
C PHE A 215 6.32 7.81 -17.19
N GLY A 216 7.53 8.36 -17.33
CA GLY A 216 8.77 7.59 -17.26
C GLY A 216 8.95 6.87 -15.92
N TRP A 217 8.73 7.59 -14.81
CA TRP A 217 8.76 7.02 -13.46
C TRP A 217 7.65 5.99 -13.24
N PHE A 218 6.45 6.23 -13.78
CA PHE A 218 5.35 5.27 -13.75
C PHE A 218 5.71 3.95 -14.42
N ILE A 219 6.21 3.99 -15.66
CA ILE A 219 6.57 2.78 -16.40
C ILE A 219 7.74 2.05 -15.72
N GLY A 220 8.77 2.78 -15.31
CA GLY A 220 9.90 2.20 -14.58
C GLY A 220 9.47 1.53 -13.27
N GLY A 221 8.64 2.22 -12.48
CA GLY A 221 8.08 1.70 -11.23
C GLY A 221 7.20 0.49 -11.44
N GLY A 222 6.33 0.51 -12.46
CA GLY A 222 5.45 -0.60 -12.79
C GLY A 222 6.23 -1.85 -13.18
N ILE A 223 7.27 -1.71 -14.02
CA ILE A 223 8.17 -2.82 -14.38
C ILE A 223 8.92 -3.33 -13.14
N PHE A 224 9.45 -2.43 -12.32
CA PHE A 224 10.20 -2.80 -11.12
C PHE A 224 9.34 -3.56 -10.10
N GLN A 225 8.17 -3.03 -9.76
CA GLN A 225 7.25 -3.63 -8.79
C GLN A 225 6.69 -4.97 -9.31
N THR A 226 6.31 -5.06 -10.58
CA THR A 226 5.85 -6.34 -11.17
C THR A 226 6.95 -7.39 -11.21
N ALA A 227 8.20 -7.00 -11.48
CA ALA A 227 9.35 -7.90 -11.40
C ALA A 227 9.57 -8.42 -9.96
N ILE A 228 9.45 -7.57 -8.95
CA ILE A 228 9.53 -7.97 -7.54
C ILE A 228 8.41 -8.93 -7.18
N ILE A 229 7.15 -8.59 -7.51
CA ILE A 229 5.98 -9.46 -7.29
C ILE A 229 6.21 -10.83 -7.93
N GLY A 230 6.70 -10.87 -9.17
CA GLY A 230 7.01 -12.13 -9.87
C GLY A 230 8.09 -12.96 -9.16
N ARG A 231 9.14 -12.32 -8.61
CA ARG A 231 10.18 -13.00 -7.84
C ARG A 231 9.65 -13.53 -6.50
N LEU A 232 8.88 -12.73 -5.77
CA LEU A 232 8.30 -13.13 -4.50
C LEU A 232 7.30 -14.27 -4.68
N LEU A 233 6.45 -14.22 -5.71
CA LEU A 233 5.52 -15.29 -6.03
C LEU A 233 6.24 -16.62 -6.30
N ARG A 234 7.36 -16.60 -7.04
CA ARG A 234 8.18 -17.80 -7.27
C ARG A 234 8.83 -18.30 -5.97
N SER A 235 9.28 -17.39 -5.10
CA SER A 235 9.87 -17.75 -3.81
C SER A 235 8.85 -18.44 -2.90
N TYR A 236 7.64 -17.89 -2.82
CA TYR A 236 6.54 -18.46 -2.05
C TYR A 236 6.18 -19.87 -2.52
N LEU A 237 6.01 -20.07 -3.83
CA LEU A 237 5.65 -21.38 -4.39
C LEU A 237 6.70 -22.46 -4.06
N LYS A 238 8.00 -22.13 -4.12
CA LYS A 238 9.09 -23.06 -3.77
C LYS A 238 9.13 -23.43 -2.29
N ARG A 239 8.67 -22.56 -1.40
CA ARG A 239 8.66 -22.78 0.06
C ARG A 239 7.48 -23.63 0.53
N SER A 240 6.50 -23.85 -0.35
CA SER A 240 5.28 -24.62 -0.09
C SER A 240 5.35 -26.07 -0.60
N ASP A 241 6.48 -26.47 -1.17
CA ASP A 241 6.85 -27.86 -1.49
C ASP A 241 7.83 -28.38 -0.43
#